data_AF-A0A4Y9NSH3-F1
#
_entry.id   AF-A0A4Y9NSH3-F1
#
_cell.length_a   1.000
_cell.length_b   1.000
_cell.length_c   1.000
_cell.angle_alpha   90.00
_cell.angle_beta   90.00
_cell.angle_gamma   90.00
#
_symmetry.space_group_name_H-M   'P 1'
#
loop_
_entity.id
_entity.type
_entity.pdbx_description
1 polymer ?
#
loop_
_entity_poly.entity_id
_entity_poly.type
_entity_poly.pdbx_seq_one_letter_code
_entity_poly.pdbx_strand_id
1 'polypeptide(L)'
;MCWKRVFAFLFATCLALPAAAEKRVALVIGNSAYQNVSRLENPRNDALLVADTLQKLGFTLVGGGAQVELDKAGFDAAVQRFGNQLIGADVALFYYAGHGIQVRGTNYLVPITANPTRETDVDFQMVDAALVLRQMDGAGTKLNIVILDACRNNPFGGRGLRAAEGGLAQIRAPEGTLLSYATQPGNVALDGSDGHSPYTRALVETMQRPGLDVLQTFNQVGLLVKRATGSNQQPWVSSSPIDGSFYFSGAPAGQAAAVNEPAPITASPANPPPSTAPIARAQSDFLFPNSDSRLLADGDLMTLSKDELRLARNEIFARRGRYFNSPDLTARFSKFAWYAPRTWDPQLNDVEQANVALIDRYESGGPAPGGFIFADSDRRLLTVADLRGLSSDELRIARNEIFARRGRYFEAADLKARFERFPWYSPSTWNPKLNAIEEANVALLDQAGKRR
;
A
#
# COMPACT_ATOMS: atom_id res chain seq x y z
N MET A 1 63.58 25.32 54.41
CA MET A 1 62.18 25.13 53.98
C MET A 1 62.18 24.54 52.58
N CYS A 2 61.37 23.51 52.29
CA CYS A 2 61.24 22.94 50.94
C CYS A 2 59.81 22.40 50.76
N TRP A 3 59.05 22.95 49.82
CA TRP A 3 57.61 22.68 49.68
C TRP A 3 57.35 21.83 48.43
N LYS A 4 57.29 20.51 48.60
CA LYS A 4 56.91 19.60 47.51
C LYS A 4 55.40 19.67 47.28
N ARG A 5 54.98 20.27 46.17
CA ARG A 5 53.59 20.17 45.67
C ARG A 5 53.42 18.82 44.97
N VAL A 6 52.46 18.01 45.43
CA VAL A 6 52.03 16.79 44.77
C VAL A 6 50.80 17.12 43.93
N PHE A 7 50.88 16.96 42.61
CA PHE A 7 49.71 16.99 41.73
C PHE A 7 49.10 15.60 41.66
N ALA A 8 47.88 15.44 42.17
CA ALA A 8 47.09 14.22 41.99
C ALA A 8 46.29 14.33 40.68
N PHE A 9 46.66 13.54 39.66
CA PHE A 9 45.83 13.36 38.47
C PHE A 9 44.68 12.42 38.79
N LEU A 10 43.45 12.92 38.85
CA LEU A 10 42.27 12.06 38.75
C LEU A 10 42.11 11.59 37.31
N PHE A 11 42.43 10.33 37.04
CA PHE A 11 42.05 9.67 35.80
C PHE A 11 40.57 9.28 35.87
N ALA A 12 39.71 10.07 35.25
CA ALA A 12 38.29 9.77 35.14
C ALA A 12 38.06 8.67 34.09
N THR A 13 38.11 7.41 34.51
CA THR A 13 37.82 6.25 33.65
C THR A 13 36.32 6.17 33.35
N CYS A 14 35.91 6.76 32.23
CA CYS A 14 34.57 6.55 31.68
C CYS A 14 34.40 5.07 31.29
N LEU A 15 33.74 4.30 32.15
CA LEU A 15 33.26 2.95 31.85
C LEU A 15 32.11 3.06 30.84
N ALA A 16 32.45 3.11 29.55
CA ALA A 16 31.50 2.93 28.47
C ALA A 16 30.94 1.50 28.55
N LEU A 17 29.73 1.37 29.10
CA LEU A 17 28.96 0.13 29.02
C LEU A 17 28.77 -0.23 27.54
N PRO A 18 28.98 -1.50 27.13
CA PRO A 18 28.73 -1.90 25.76
C PRO A 18 27.24 -1.72 25.45
N ALA A 19 26.91 -0.84 24.52
CA ALA A 19 25.57 -0.80 23.95
C ALA A 19 25.25 -2.17 23.35
N ALA A 20 24.15 -2.79 23.78
CA ALA A 20 23.74 -4.08 23.24
C ALA A 20 23.45 -3.91 21.75
N ALA A 21 24.23 -4.59 20.90
CA ALA A 21 24.06 -4.52 19.46
C ALA A 21 22.74 -5.21 19.05
N GLU A 22 21.93 -4.51 18.28
CA GLU A 22 20.65 -4.97 17.75
C GLU A 22 20.80 -6.32 17.04
N LYS A 23 20.17 -7.38 17.56
CA LYS A 23 20.28 -8.73 17.00
C LYS A 23 19.37 -8.85 15.77
N ARG A 24 19.97 -8.58 14.61
CA ARG A 24 19.40 -8.71 13.27
C ARG A 24 19.56 -10.14 12.73
N VAL A 25 18.47 -10.76 12.28
CA VAL A 25 18.47 -12.13 11.71
C VAL A 25 17.69 -12.16 10.40
N ALA A 26 18.21 -12.80 9.36
CA ALA A 26 17.53 -12.89 8.06
C ALA A 26 17.54 -14.29 7.42
N LEU A 27 16.42 -14.68 6.82
CA LEU A 27 16.32 -15.81 5.88
C LEU A 27 16.11 -15.25 4.47
N VAL A 28 17.00 -15.62 3.54
CA VAL A 28 17.01 -15.15 2.15
C VAL A 28 16.95 -16.36 1.22
N ILE A 29 15.89 -16.45 0.41
CA ILE A 29 15.62 -17.59 -0.48
C ILE A 29 15.48 -17.11 -1.94
N GLY A 30 16.06 -17.87 -2.87
CA GLY A 30 15.95 -17.62 -4.31
C GLY A 30 15.78 -18.92 -5.10
N ASN A 31 14.63 -19.07 -5.76
CA ASN A 31 14.30 -20.25 -6.56
C ASN A 31 14.13 -19.86 -8.04
N SER A 32 15.00 -20.41 -8.89
CA SER A 32 15.09 -20.15 -10.34
C SER A 32 14.96 -21.44 -11.17
N ALA A 33 15.56 -22.54 -10.71
CA ALA A 33 15.74 -23.80 -11.43
C ALA A 33 14.52 -24.75 -11.35
N TYR A 34 13.30 -24.22 -11.53
CA TYR A 34 12.07 -25.01 -11.51
C TYR A 34 12.11 -26.20 -12.48
N GLN A 35 11.58 -27.33 -12.02
CA GLN A 35 11.62 -28.61 -12.72
C GLN A 35 10.36 -28.83 -13.58
N ASN A 36 9.19 -28.39 -13.11
CA ASN A 36 7.89 -28.70 -13.71
C ASN A 36 7.17 -27.49 -14.32
N VAL A 37 7.76 -26.29 -14.25
CA VAL A 37 7.25 -25.02 -14.79
C VAL A 37 8.40 -24.19 -15.35
N SER A 38 8.07 -23.09 -16.04
CA SER A 38 9.06 -22.13 -16.56
C SER A 38 10.06 -21.70 -15.47
N ARG A 39 11.34 -21.80 -15.80
CA ARG A 39 12.43 -21.26 -14.98
C ARG A 39 12.39 -19.73 -14.95
N LEU A 40 12.96 -19.14 -13.92
CA LEU A 40 13.14 -17.70 -13.77
C LEU A 40 14.64 -17.39 -13.76
N GLU A 41 15.09 -16.39 -14.50
CA GLU A 41 16.54 -16.18 -14.72
C GLU A 41 17.25 -15.60 -13.49
N ASN A 42 16.63 -14.62 -12.83
CA ASN A 42 17.29 -13.76 -11.85
C ASN A 42 17.09 -14.09 -10.35
N PRO A 43 16.00 -14.74 -9.86
CA PRO A 43 15.78 -14.99 -8.43
C PRO A 43 16.94 -15.59 -7.63
N ARG A 44 17.72 -16.51 -8.23
CA ARG A 44 18.95 -17.04 -7.60
C ARG A 44 20.02 -15.95 -7.40
N ASN A 45 20.21 -15.08 -8.38
CA ASN A 45 21.20 -14.00 -8.34
C ASN A 45 20.74 -12.88 -7.39
N ASP A 46 19.45 -12.56 -7.43
CA ASP A 46 18.81 -11.58 -6.55
C ASP A 46 18.92 -11.98 -5.08
N ALA A 47 18.62 -13.23 -4.72
CA ALA A 47 18.83 -13.74 -3.37
C ALA A 47 20.30 -13.69 -2.93
N LEU A 48 21.26 -13.97 -3.81
CA LEU A 48 22.69 -13.85 -3.51
C LEU A 48 23.11 -12.41 -3.24
N LEU A 49 22.65 -11.46 -4.05
CA LEU A 49 22.95 -10.02 -3.88
C LEU A 49 22.32 -9.46 -2.59
N VAL A 50 21.07 -9.84 -2.30
CA VAL A 50 20.38 -9.44 -1.06
C VAL A 50 21.05 -10.04 0.18
N ALA A 51 21.48 -11.30 0.13
CA ALA A 51 22.20 -11.94 1.24
C ALA A 51 23.53 -11.22 1.55
N ASP A 52 24.38 -11.01 0.55
CA ASP A 52 25.65 -10.27 0.69
C ASP A 52 25.42 -8.84 1.24
N THR A 53 24.40 -8.15 0.74
CA THR A 53 24.02 -6.81 1.21
C THR A 53 23.58 -6.84 2.68
N LEU A 54 22.69 -7.75 3.08
CA LEU A 54 22.20 -7.85 4.45
C LEU A 54 23.30 -8.27 5.43
N GLN A 55 24.23 -9.13 5.03
CA GLN A 55 25.40 -9.49 5.84
C GLN A 55 26.32 -8.29 6.10
N LYS A 56 26.54 -7.43 5.08
CA LYS A 56 27.27 -6.16 5.24
C LYS A 56 26.53 -5.15 6.15
N LEU A 57 25.20 -5.26 6.23
CA LEU A 57 24.33 -4.47 7.12
C LEU A 57 24.11 -5.12 8.50
N GLY A 58 24.92 -6.12 8.86
CA GLY A 58 24.95 -6.72 10.20
C GLY A 58 23.89 -7.79 10.47
N PHE A 59 23.16 -8.28 9.46
CA PHE A 59 22.22 -9.40 9.64
C PHE A 59 22.96 -10.74 9.75
N THR A 60 22.58 -11.53 10.75
CA THR A 60 22.94 -12.95 10.83
C THR A 60 22.07 -13.75 9.84
N LEU A 61 22.69 -14.37 8.83
CA LEU A 61 21.97 -15.13 7.81
C LEU A 61 21.68 -16.58 8.25
N VAL A 62 20.43 -17.00 8.13
CA VAL A 62 20.00 -18.39 8.37
C VAL A 62 20.69 -19.31 7.35
N GLY A 63 21.49 -20.25 7.84
CA GLY A 63 22.31 -21.13 6.99
C GLY A 63 23.56 -20.46 6.41
N GLY A 64 23.94 -19.26 6.89
CA GLY A 64 25.20 -18.59 6.55
C GLY A 64 25.25 -17.90 5.19
N GLY A 65 24.14 -17.87 4.43
CA GLY A 65 24.08 -17.30 3.09
C GLY A 65 22.70 -17.51 2.45
N ALA A 66 22.52 -17.02 1.22
CA ALA A 66 21.31 -17.24 0.44
C ALA A 66 21.02 -18.76 0.30
N GLN A 67 19.81 -19.17 0.64
CA GLN A 67 19.35 -20.55 0.52
C GLN A 67 18.66 -20.69 -0.85
N VAL A 68 19.38 -21.20 -1.86
CA VAL A 68 18.92 -21.21 -3.26
C VAL A 68 18.45 -22.58 -3.74
N GLU A 69 17.53 -22.57 -4.71
CA GLU A 69 17.01 -23.77 -5.39
C GLU A 69 16.40 -24.82 -4.45
N LEU A 70 15.61 -24.37 -3.47
CA LEU A 70 15.05 -25.24 -2.44
C LEU A 70 13.86 -26.06 -2.97
N ASP A 71 13.90 -27.37 -2.68
CA ASP A 71 12.73 -28.23 -2.69
C ASP A 71 11.85 -28.00 -1.44
N LYS A 72 10.69 -28.67 -1.35
CA LYS A 72 9.75 -28.49 -0.26
C LYS A 72 10.38 -28.78 1.11
N ALA A 73 11.17 -29.84 1.24
CA ALA A 73 11.78 -30.24 2.50
C ALA A 73 12.91 -29.28 2.93
N GLY A 74 13.74 -28.84 1.98
CA GLY A 74 14.76 -27.82 2.19
C GLY A 74 14.19 -26.47 2.59
N PHE A 75 13.07 -26.07 1.97
CA PHE A 75 12.35 -24.82 2.29
C PHE A 75 11.69 -24.91 3.68
N ASP A 76 10.95 -25.97 3.98
CA ASP A 76 10.36 -26.19 5.31
C ASP A 76 11.43 -26.17 6.41
N ALA A 77 12.56 -26.88 6.20
CA ALA A 77 13.67 -26.91 7.14
C ALA A 77 14.37 -25.54 7.26
N ALA A 78 14.43 -24.72 6.22
CA ALA A 78 14.96 -23.36 6.28
C ALA A 78 14.05 -22.43 7.11
N VAL A 79 12.72 -22.52 6.94
CA VAL A 79 11.74 -21.74 7.72
C VAL A 79 11.73 -22.16 9.19
N GLN A 80 11.86 -23.46 9.50
CA GLN A 80 12.04 -23.94 10.87
C GLN A 80 13.36 -23.46 11.50
N ARG A 81 14.48 -23.49 10.75
CA ARG A 81 15.76 -22.93 11.21
C ARG A 81 15.66 -21.43 11.48
N PHE A 82 14.90 -20.69 10.69
CA PHE A 82 14.68 -19.24 10.88
C PHE A 82 13.95 -18.96 12.19
N GLY A 83 12.77 -19.54 12.42
CA GLY A 83 12.03 -19.35 13.68
C GLY A 83 12.87 -19.66 14.93
N ASN A 84 13.61 -20.77 14.91
CA ASN A 84 14.53 -21.13 16.00
C ASN A 84 15.68 -20.12 16.22
N GLN A 85 16.14 -19.41 15.18
CA GLN A 85 17.19 -18.39 15.29
C GLN A 85 16.64 -16.99 15.65
N LEU A 86 15.34 -16.73 15.41
CA LEU A 86 14.66 -15.50 15.79
C LEU A 86 14.47 -15.34 17.31
N ILE A 87 14.62 -16.39 18.11
CA ILE A 87 14.51 -16.33 19.58
C ILE A 87 15.45 -15.25 20.14
N GLY A 88 14.87 -14.19 20.71
CA GLY A 88 15.61 -13.04 21.24
C GLY A 88 16.28 -12.15 20.19
N ALA A 89 15.85 -12.20 18.92
CA ALA A 89 16.22 -11.22 17.90
C ALA A 89 15.40 -9.93 18.04
N ASP A 90 16.01 -8.78 17.75
CA ASP A 90 15.30 -7.51 17.67
C ASP A 90 14.56 -7.37 16.33
N VAL A 91 15.23 -7.78 15.24
CA VAL A 91 14.77 -7.60 13.86
C VAL A 91 14.86 -8.91 13.09
N ALA A 92 13.72 -9.35 12.55
CA ALA A 92 13.62 -10.48 11.64
C ALA A 92 13.40 -9.99 10.20
N LEU A 93 14.14 -10.53 9.24
CA LEU A 93 13.89 -10.27 7.82
C LEU A 93 13.72 -11.58 7.03
N PHE A 94 12.61 -11.72 6.32
CA PHE A 94 12.43 -12.76 5.33
C PHE A 94 12.45 -12.15 3.93
N TYR A 95 13.26 -12.73 3.04
CA TYR A 95 13.26 -12.41 1.62
C TYR A 95 13.04 -13.67 0.80
N TYR A 96 12.13 -13.61 -0.16
CA TYR A 96 11.92 -14.65 -1.17
C TYR A 96 11.83 -14.06 -2.58
N ALA A 97 12.61 -14.62 -3.50
CA ALA A 97 12.44 -14.44 -4.94
C ALA A 97 12.09 -15.78 -5.61
N GLY A 98 11.13 -15.74 -6.55
CA GLY A 98 10.66 -16.95 -7.26
C GLY A 98 9.21 -16.85 -7.75
N HIS A 99 8.57 -17.99 -7.99
CA HIS A 99 7.13 -18.06 -8.28
C HIS A 99 6.31 -17.99 -6.98
N GLY A 100 5.25 -17.19 -6.96
CA GLY A 100 4.26 -17.18 -5.88
C GLY A 100 2.85 -17.33 -6.43
N ILE A 101 1.99 -18.09 -5.74
CA ILE A 101 0.58 -18.27 -6.15
C ILE A 101 -0.39 -17.97 -5.00
N GLN A 102 -1.59 -17.53 -5.35
CA GLN A 102 -2.74 -17.46 -4.45
C GLN A 102 -3.70 -18.61 -4.74
N VAL A 103 -4.12 -19.30 -3.68
CA VAL A 103 -5.18 -20.33 -3.73
C VAL A 103 -6.12 -20.07 -2.56
N ARG A 104 -7.41 -19.85 -2.84
CA ARG A 104 -8.46 -19.53 -1.85
C ARG A 104 -8.15 -18.36 -0.90
N GLY A 105 -7.32 -17.40 -1.34
CA GLY A 105 -6.88 -16.26 -0.52
C GLY A 105 -5.58 -16.51 0.26
N THR A 106 -5.11 -17.75 0.38
CA THR A 106 -3.81 -18.08 0.97
C THR A 106 -2.70 -17.91 -0.06
N ASN A 107 -1.56 -17.39 0.38
CA ASN A 107 -0.36 -17.17 -0.44
C ASN A 107 0.64 -18.30 -0.26
N TYR A 108 1.12 -18.88 -1.36
CA TYR A 108 2.08 -19.97 -1.37
C TYR A 108 3.34 -19.59 -2.16
N LEU A 109 4.50 -19.86 -1.57
CA LEU A 109 5.82 -19.72 -2.16
C LEU A 109 6.22 -21.07 -2.75
N VAL A 110 6.73 -21.09 -3.99
CA VAL A 110 6.89 -22.32 -4.78
C VAL A 110 8.32 -22.91 -4.66
N PRO A 111 8.47 -24.16 -4.19
CA PRO A 111 9.74 -24.90 -4.27
C PRO A 111 10.06 -25.37 -5.69
N ILE A 112 11.33 -25.58 -6.03
CA ILE A 112 11.74 -25.93 -7.42
C ILE A 112 11.17 -27.27 -7.92
N THR A 113 10.86 -28.19 -7.01
CA THR A 113 10.31 -29.53 -7.29
C THR A 113 8.78 -29.56 -7.41
N ALA A 114 8.08 -28.45 -7.13
CA ALA A 114 6.62 -28.44 -7.06
C ALA A 114 5.97 -28.88 -8.38
N ASN A 115 5.01 -29.80 -8.29
CA ASN A 115 4.27 -30.38 -9.40
C ASN A 115 2.80 -30.68 -9.02
N PRO A 116 2.03 -29.69 -8.53
CA PRO A 116 0.63 -29.89 -8.21
C PRO A 116 -0.17 -30.26 -9.48
N THR A 117 -1.09 -31.20 -9.31
CA THR A 117 -2.04 -31.67 -10.33
C THR A 117 -3.49 -31.34 -9.98
N ARG A 118 -3.74 -31.06 -8.70
CA ARG A 118 -5.03 -30.70 -8.09
C ARG A 118 -4.82 -29.58 -7.08
N GLU A 119 -5.86 -28.83 -6.78
CA GLU A 119 -5.83 -27.76 -5.76
C GLU A 119 -5.39 -28.28 -4.37
N THR A 120 -5.83 -29.48 -3.99
CA THR A 120 -5.42 -30.14 -2.74
C THR A 120 -3.96 -30.55 -2.67
N ASP A 121 -3.21 -30.50 -3.78
CA ASP A 121 -1.78 -30.84 -3.78
C ASP A 121 -0.92 -29.65 -3.29
N VAL A 122 -1.48 -28.43 -3.30
CA VAL A 122 -0.77 -27.18 -3.00
C VAL A 122 -0.26 -27.15 -1.56
N ASP A 123 -1.10 -27.50 -0.59
CA ASP A 123 -0.75 -27.54 0.85
C ASP A 123 0.43 -28.47 1.17
N PHE A 124 0.58 -29.55 0.39
CA PHE A 124 1.66 -30.54 0.59
C PHE A 124 2.92 -30.20 -0.20
N GLN A 125 2.82 -29.45 -1.31
CA GLN A 125 3.93 -29.19 -2.23
C GLN A 125 4.47 -27.75 -2.20
N MET A 126 3.82 -26.82 -1.49
CA MET A 126 4.22 -25.40 -1.42
C MET A 126 4.23 -24.86 0.01
N VAL A 127 4.94 -23.75 0.23
CA VAL A 127 5.09 -23.15 1.56
C VAL A 127 4.11 -21.99 1.72
N ASP A 128 3.16 -22.12 2.65
CA ASP A 128 2.28 -21.02 3.09
C ASP A 128 3.13 -19.83 3.56
N ALA A 129 2.98 -18.67 2.91
CA ALA A 129 3.68 -17.44 3.30
C ALA A 129 3.26 -16.95 4.70
N ALA A 130 2.05 -17.28 5.15
CA ALA A 130 1.63 -17.00 6.51
C ALA A 130 2.29 -17.95 7.55
N LEU A 131 2.86 -19.09 7.15
CA LEU A 131 3.70 -19.90 8.06
C LEU A 131 4.96 -19.14 8.45
N VAL A 132 5.58 -18.45 7.50
CA VAL A 132 6.74 -17.59 7.76
C VAL A 132 6.38 -16.46 8.72
N LEU A 133 5.25 -15.78 8.48
CA LEU A 133 4.72 -14.75 9.39
C LEU A 133 4.46 -15.31 10.80
N ARG A 134 3.89 -16.53 10.93
CA ARG A 134 3.68 -17.17 12.24
C ARG A 134 4.98 -17.52 12.97
N GLN A 135 6.07 -17.84 12.26
CA GLN A 135 7.40 -18.04 12.87
C GLN A 135 8.03 -16.72 13.34
N MET A 136 7.72 -15.61 12.67
CA MET A 136 8.22 -14.27 13.01
C MET A 136 7.44 -13.65 14.19
N ASP A 137 6.11 -13.71 14.13
CA ASP A 137 5.17 -13.29 15.18
C ASP A 137 5.43 -14.03 16.50
N GLY A 138 5.49 -15.38 16.45
CA GLY A 138 5.76 -16.22 17.61
C GLY A 138 7.16 -16.09 18.23
N ALA A 139 8.08 -15.33 17.62
CA ALA A 139 9.41 -15.05 18.16
C ALA A 139 9.47 -13.77 19.03
N GLY A 140 8.44 -12.91 19.00
CA GLY A 140 8.39 -11.68 19.81
C GLY A 140 9.42 -10.62 19.42
N THR A 141 9.81 -10.57 18.15
CA THR A 141 10.70 -9.55 17.56
C THR A 141 10.02 -8.17 17.54
N LYS A 142 10.82 -7.10 17.59
CA LYS A 142 10.33 -5.70 17.55
C LYS A 142 9.94 -5.26 16.14
N LEU A 143 10.66 -5.77 15.14
CA LEU A 143 10.41 -5.48 13.73
C LEU A 143 10.52 -6.76 12.88
N ASN A 144 9.45 -7.02 12.12
CA ASN A 144 9.34 -8.08 11.15
C ASN A 144 9.30 -7.49 9.74
N ILE A 145 10.28 -7.78 8.90
CA ILE A 145 10.36 -7.33 7.51
C ILE A 145 10.17 -8.53 6.59
N VAL A 146 9.10 -8.55 5.80
CA VAL A 146 8.83 -9.63 4.83
C VAL A 146 8.86 -9.06 3.43
N ILE A 147 9.71 -9.61 2.58
CA ILE A 147 9.98 -9.12 1.23
C ILE A 147 9.70 -10.23 0.23
N LEU A 148 8.72 -9.99 -0.66
CA LEU A 148 8.29 -10.93 -1.67
C LEU A 148 8.57 -10.36 -3.07
N ASP A 149 9.75 -10.68 -3.61
CA ASP A 149 10.13 -10.44 -5.00
C ASP A 149 9.65 -11.62 -5.88
N ALA A 150 8.35 -11.90 -5.75
CA ALA A 150 7.71 -13.08 -6.30
C ALA A 150 6.85 -12.74 -7.52
N CYS A 151 7.04 -13.52 -8.59
CA CYS A 151 6.19 -13.44 -9.76
C CYS A 151 4.75 -13.85 -9.39
N ARG A 152 3.79 -12.99 -9.73
CA ARG A 152 2.36 -13.08 -9.33
C ARG A 152 1.49 -13.87 -10.33
N ASN A 153 2.06 -14.41 -11.41
CA ASN A 153 1.34 -15.27 -12.36
C ASN A 153 1.38 -16.74 -11.89
N ASN A 154 0.25 -17.46 -11.87
CA ASN A 154 0.22 -18.86 -11.46
C ASN A 154 0.72 -19.77 -12.60
N PRO A 155 1.92 -20.37 -12.51
CA PRO A 155 2.52 -21.13 -13.61
C PRO A 155 1.85 -22.50 -13.81
N PHE A 156 0.96 -22.91 -12.91
CA PHE A 156 0.19 -24.16 -12.99
C PHE A 156 -1.23 -23.95 -13.56
N GLY A 157 -1.61 -22.72 -13.95
CA GLY A 157 -2.98 -22.37 -14.35
C GLY A 157 -3.59 -23.21 -15.49
N GLY A 158 -2.77 -23.79 -16.36
CA GLY A 158 -3.20 -24.73 -17.41
C GLY A 158 -3.62 -26.12 -16.91
N ARG A 159 -3.31 -26.48 -15.66
CA ARG A 159 -3.52 -27.82 -15.06
C ARG A 159 -4.77 -27.88 -14.18
N GLY A 160 -5.81 -27.14 -14.53
CA GLY A 160 -7.03 -27.00 -13.71
C GLY A 160 -6.88 -26.09 -12.48
N LEU A 161 -5.65 -25.82 -12.03
CA LEU A 161 -5.25 -24.90 -10.95
C LEU A 161 -5.45 -23.42 -11.34
N ARG A 162 -6.66 -23.06 -11.79
CA ARG A 162 -7.02 -21.68 -12.12
C ARG A 162 -7.02 -20.84 -10.85
N ALA A 163 -6.06 -19.92 -10.72
CA ALA A 163 -6.15 -18.87 -9.72
C ALA A 163 -7.40 -18.02 -10.01
N ALA A 164 -8.20 -17.73 -8.98
CA ALA A 164 -9.40 -16.90 -9.11
C ALA A 164 -9.05 -15.42 -9.38
N GLU A 165 -7.85 -15.00 -8.96
CA GLU A 165 -7.32 -13.64 -9.07
C GLU A 165 -5.88 -13.71 -9.59
N GLY A 166 -5.41 -12.61 -10.20
CA GLY A 166 -4.03 -12.50 -10.67
C GLY A 166 -3.09 -12.02 -9.56
N GLY A 167 -2.47 -12.94 -8.83
CA GLY A 167 -1.40 -12.58 -7.90
C GLY A 167 -1.33 -13.36 -6.62
N LEU A 168 -0.52 -12.82 -5.70
CA LEU A 168 -0.67 -13.05 -4.27
C LEU A 168 -1.84 -12.21 -3.73
N ALA A 169 -2.57 -12.72 -2.75
CA ALA A 169 -3.48 -11.95 -1.92
C ALA A 169 -2.73 -10.86 -1.13
N GLN A 170 -3.43 -9.78 -0.76
CA GLN A 170 -2.95 -8.86 0.26
C GLN A 170 -3.06 -9.54 1.64
N ILE A 171 -1.93 -9.74 2.32
CA ILE A 171 -1.93 -10.17 3.72
C ILE A 171 -2.01 -8.92 4.58
N ARG A 172 -2.87 -8.94 5.61
CA ARG A 172 -2.84 -7.91 6.66
C ARG A 172 -1.60 -8.14 7.53
N ALA A 173 -0.69 -7.17 7.57
CA ALA A 173 0.50 -7.24 8.41
C ALA A 173 0.12 -7.45 9.90
N PRO A 174 0.72 -8.43 10.61
CA PRO A 174 0.70 -8.51 12.08
C PRO A 174 1.36 -7.26 12.71
N GLU A 175 1.30 -7.15 14.03
CA GLU A 175 1.99 -6.06 14.74
C GLU A 175 3.51 -6.10 14.53
N GLY A 176 4.18 -4.94 14.64
CA GLY A 176 5.60 -4.78 14.33
C GLY A 176 6.02 -5.18 12.91
N THR A 177 5.09 -5.41 11.97
CA THR A 177 5.38 -6.02 10.67
C THR A 177 5.26 -5.07 9.49
N LEU A 178 6.26 -5.10 8.61
CA LEU A 178 6.28 -4.51 7.28
C LEU A 178 6.36 -5.62 6.22
N LEU A 179 5.37 -5.66 5.34
CA LEU A 179 5.29 -6.58 4.21
C LEU A 179 5.43 -5.79 2.89
N SER A 180 6.51 -6.02 2.17
CA SER A 180 6.82 -5.38 0.88
C SER A 180 6.75 -6.39 -0.26
N TYR A 181 6.00 -6.04 -1.31
CA TYR A 181 5.85 -6.82 -2.53
C TYR A 181 6.49 -6.07 -3.71
N ALA A 182 7.22 -6.77 -4.59
CA ALA A 182 7.85 -6.15 -5.74
C ALA A 182 6.88 -5.52 -6.76
N THR A 183 5.61 -5.91 -6.74
CA THR A 183 4.55 -5.34 -7.58
C THR A 183 3.23 -5.27 -6.82
N GLN A 184 2.34 -4.37 -7.24
CA GLN A 184 1.00 -4.16 -6.70
C GLN A 184 0.05 -5.36 -6.91
N PRO A 185 -1.04 -5.48 -6.14
CA PRO A 185 -2.07 -6.50 -6.37
C PRO A 185 -2.59 -6.51 -7.82
N GLY A 186 -3.01 -7.67 -8.33
CA GLY A 186 -3.50 -7.82 -9.70
C GLY A 186 -2.43 -7.80 -10.81
N ASN A 187 -1.17 -7.51 -10.49
CA ASN A 187 -0.10 -7.23 -11.45
C ASN A 187 1.09 -8.19 -11.30
N VAL A 188 1.98 -8.24 -12.29
CA VAL A 188 3.19 -9.08 -12.30
C VAL A 188 4.43 -8.22 -12.06
N ALA A 189 5.51 -8.81 -11.52
CA ALA A 189 6.81 -8.14 -11.38
C ALA A 189 7.66 -8.44 -12.62
N LEU A 190 8.52 -7.52 -13.03
CA LEU A 190 9.44 -7.75 -14.14
C LEU A 190 10.70 -8.43 -13.60
N ASP A 191 11.12 -9.54 -14.22
CA ASP A 191 12.34 -10.26 -13.82
C ASP A 191 13.61 -9.42 -14.05
N GLY A 192 13.57 -8.40 -14.91
CA GLY A 192 14.72 -7.59 -15.32
C GLY A 192 15.48 -8.19 -16.51
N SER A 193 16.45 -7.45 -17.05
CA SER A 193 17.19 -7.83 -18.28
C SER A 193 18.71 -7.73 -18.14
N ASP A 194 19.20 -7.57 -16.92
CA ASP A 194 20.59 -7.23 -16.60
C ASP A 194 21.11 -8.03 -15.38
N GLY A 195 20.61 -9.27 -15.24
CA GLY A 195 20.99 -10.25 -14.21
C GLY A 195 20.26 -10.15 -12.87
N HIS A 196 19.42 -9.12 -12.69
CA HIS A 196 18.71 -8.82 -11.44
C HIS A 196 17.33 -8.21 -11.68
N SER A 197 16.39 -8.43 -10.75
CA SER A 197 15.09 -7.75 -10.79
C SER A 197 15.23 -6.24 -10.56
N PRO A 198 14.38 -5.38 -11.18
CA PRO A 198 14.38 -3.94 -10.92
C PRO A 198 14.07 -3.62 -9.45
N TYR A 199 13.27 -4.48 -8.78
CA TYR A 199 12.95 -4.34 -7.37
C TYR A 199 14.15 -4.68 -6.48
N THR A 200 14.85 -5.79 -6.73
CA THR A 200 16.03 -6.17 -5.96
C THR A 200 17.19 -5.18 -6.16
N ARG A 201 17.39 -4.67 -7.38
CA ARG A 201 18.33 -3.55 -7.63
C ARG A 201 18.00 -2.33 -6.77
N ALA A 202 16.77 -1.84 -6.82
CA ALA A 202 16.32 -0.69 -6.05
C ALA A 202 16.41 -0.92 -4.53
N LEU A 203 16.07 -2.12 -4.06
CA LEU A 203 16.14 -2.55 -2.66
C LEU A 203 17.58 -2.51 -2.14
N VAL A 204 18.50 -3.18 -2.83
CA VAL A 204 19.93 -3.25 -2.47
C VAL A 204 20.59 -1.87 -2.55
N GLU A 205 20.27 -1.06 -3.55
CA GLU A 205 20.75 0.32 -3.65
C GLU A 205 20.25 1.18 -2.47
N THR A 206 19.02 0.97 -2.00
CA THR A 206 18.41 1.82 -0.97
C THR A 206 18.78 1.39 0.45
N MET A 207 18.82 0.09 0.76
CA MET A 207 19.19 -0.40 2.10
C MET A 207 20.62 0.00 2.52
N GLN A 208 21.49 0.31 1.57
CA GLN A 208 22.86 0.78 1.85
C GLN A 208 22.93 2.29 2.14
N ARG A 209 21.87 3.08 1.89
CA ARG A 209 21.87 4.55 2.09
C ARG A 209 21.61 4.90 3.56
N PRO A 210 22.57 5.51 4.28
CA PRO A 210 22.39 5.83 5.69
C PRO A 210 21.36 6.93 5.88
N GLY A 211 20.69 6.92 7.03
CA GLY A 211 19.70 7.92 7.44
C GLY A 211 18.29 7.75 6.88
N LEU A 212 18.04 6.77 6.01
CA LEU A 212 16.69 6.37 5.63
C LEU A 212 16.12 5.37 6.67
N ASP A 213 14.99 5.72 7.29
CA ASP A 213 14.25 4.74 8.10
C ASP A 213 13.62 3.64 7.22
N VAL A 214 13.06 2.61 7.84
CA VAL A 214 12.49 1.45 7.13
C VAL A 214 11.35 1.84 6.16
N LEU A 215 10.49 2.79 6.52
CA LEU A 215 9.35 3.23 5.69
C LEU A 215 9.84 4.12 4.54
N GLN A 216 10.77 5.04 4.84
CA GLN A 216 11.46 5.85 3.83
C GLN A 216 12.21 4.97 2.82
N THR A 217 12.86 3.91 3.30
CA THR A 217 13.56 2.91 2.47
C THR A 217 12.60 2.28 1.47
N PHE A 218 11.51 1.64 1.91
CA PHE A 218 10.60 0.98 0.97
C PHE A 218 9.81 1.96 0.07
N ASN A 219 9.52 3.18 0.52
CA ASN A 219 9.01 4.25 -0.34
C ASN A 219 10.01 4.62 -1.45
N GLN A 220 11.29 4.81 -1.10
CA GLN A 220 12.36 5.13 -2.05
C GLN A 220 12.62 3.98 -3.03
N VAL A 221 12.51 2.72 -2.60
CA VAL A 221 12.49 1.54 -3.49
C VAL A 221 11.34 1.64 -4.50
N GLY A 222 10.13 1.94 -4.04
CA GLY A 222 8.96 2.15 -4.89
C GLY A 222 9.19 3.21 -5.98
N LEU A 223 9.80 4.34 -5.62
CA LEU A 223 10.15 5.42 -6.55
C LEU A 223 11.22 5.01 -7.58
N LEU A 224 12.23 4.22 -7.17
CA LEU A 224 13.26 3.72 -8.07
C LEU A 224 12.71 2.70 -9.07
N VAL A 225 11.92 1.72 -8.62
CA VAL A 225 11.29 0.72 -9.51
C VAL A 225 10.34 1.39 -10.49
N LYS A 226 9.51 2.33 -10.03
CA LYS A 226 8.59 3.08 -10.90
C LYS A 226 9.35 3.86 -11.98
N ARG A 227 10.53 4.41 -11.67
CA ARG A 227 11.40 5.08 -12.65
C ARG A 227 12.04 4.09 -13.62
N ALA A 228 12.67 3.03 -13.11
CA ALA A 228 13.40 2.04 -13.90
C ALA A 228 12.50 1.27 -14.88
N THR A 229 11.23 1.03 -14.51
CA THR A 229 10.27 0.26 -15.32
C THR A 229 9.33 1.12 -16.17
N GLY A 230 9.54 2.45 -16.23
CA GLY A 230 8.64 3.35 -16.98
C GLY A 230 7.21 3.39 -16.42
N SER A 231 7.05 3.18 -15.11
CA SER A 231 5.78 2.97 -14.40
C SER A 231 5.00 1.69 -14.74
N ASN A 232 5.58 0.73 -15.46
CA ASN A 232 4.95 -0.58 -15.69
C ASN A 232 4.94 -1.48 -14.44
N GLN A 233 5.82 -1.22 -13.46
CA GLN A 233 5.84 -1.89 -12.17
C GLN A 233 5.79 -0.85 -11.04
N GLN A 234 4.91 -1.09 -10.07
CA GLN A 234 4.79 -0.28 -8.86
C GLN A 234 4.81 -1.23 -7.65
N PRO A 235 5.89 -1.24 -6.84
CA PRO A 235 5.94 -2.01 -5.59
C PRO A 235 4.84 -1.59 -4.62
N TRP A 236 4.47 -2.50 -3.72
CA TRP A 236 3.39 -2.28 -2.75
C TRP A 236 3.83 -2.67 -1.34
N VAL A 237 3.54 -1.80 -0.37
CA VAL A 237 3.90 -1.98 1.04
C VAL A 237 2.62 -2.02 1.88
N SER A 238 2.56 -2.96 2.82
CA SER A 238 1.57 -2.99 3.89
C SER A 238 2.30 -3.11 5.21
N SER A 239 2.02 -2.21 6.16
CA SER A 239 2.63 -2.24 7.49
C SER A 239 1.60 -2.05 8.59
N SER A 240 1.87 -2.62 9.75
CA SER A 240 1.29 -2.20 11.02
C SER A 240 1.97 -0.91 11.52
N PRO A 241 1.60 -0.39 12.71
CA PRO A 241 2.54 0.35 13.54
C PRO A 241 3.82 -0.46 13.78
N ILE A 242 4.94 0.24 13.86
CA ILE A 242 6.27 -0.28 14.19
C ILE A 242 6.78 0.62 15.33
N ASP A 243 7.34 0.03 16.39
CA ASP A 243 7.90 0.80 17.50
C ASP A 243 9.34 1.26 17.19
N GLY A 244 9.66 2.50 17.58
CA GLY A 244 10.92 3.17 17.26
C GLY A 244 11.18 3.37 15.76
N SER A 245 12.46 3.56 15.42
CA SER A 245 12.93 3.78 14.04
C SER A 245 14.06 2.81 13.71
N PHE A 246 13.83 1.90 12.75
CA PHE A 246 14.87 1.02 12.21
C PHE A 246 15.56 1.65 11.00
N TYR A 247 16.89 1.51 10.94
CA TYR A 247 17.74 1.98 9.84
C TYR A 247 18.65 0.84 9.37
N PHE A 248 18.64 0.53 8.07
CA PHE A 248 19.46 -0.54 7.51
C PHE A 248 20.97 -0.26 7.66
N SER A 249 21.49 0.84 7.11
CA SER A 249 22.89 1.27 7.27
C SER A 249 23.10 2.37 8.32
N GLY A 250 22.21 2.45 9.31
CA GLY A 250 22.31 3.37 10.46
C GLY A 250 21.60 4.71 10.27
N ALA A 251 21.35 5.38 11.40
CA ALA A 251 20.70 6.70 11.48
C ALA A 251 21.59 7.83 10.91
N PRO A 252 21.04 9.03 10.63
CA PRO A 252 21.84 10.14 10.11
C PRO A 252 22.95 10.55 11.08
N ALA A 253 24.15 10.79 10.57
CA ALA A 253 25.28 11.28 11.36
C ALA A 253 24.96 12.67 11.95
N GLY A 254 24.57 12.69 13.23
CA GLY A 254 24.00 13.86 13.91
C GLY A 254 22.85 13.53 14.86
N GLN A 255 22.22 12.36 14.73
CA GLN A 255 21.17 11.87 15.64
C GLN A 255 21.67 10.72 16.52
N ALA A 256 22.57 11.05 17.46
CA ALA A 256 22.92 10.18 18.57
C ALA A 256 22.49 10.85 19.89
N ALA A 257 21.81 10.09 20.76
CA ALA A 257 21.30 10.52 22.07
C ALA A 257 20.29 11.71 22.06
N ALA A 258 19.02 11.40 21.75
CA ALA A 258 17.87 12.24 22.08
C ALA A 258 16.68 11.37 22.53
N VAL A 259 16.84 10.68 23.67
CA VAL A 259 15.79 9.87 24.30
C VAL A 259 15.40 10.51 25.63
N ASN A 260 14.10 10.81 25.78
CA ASN A 260 13.42 11.25 27.01
C ASN A 260 13.86 12.58 27.65
N GLU A 261 13.23 13.69 27.25
CA GLU A 261 12.48 14.54 28.21
C GLU A 261 11.52 15.52 27.48
N PRO A 262 10.27 15.73 27.95
CA PRO A 262 9.36 16.72 27.37
C PRO A 262 9.59 18.12 27.97
N ALA A 263 10.25 19.01 27.23
CA ALA A 263 10.53 20.37 27.69
C ALA A 263 9.27 21.27 27.77
N PRO A 264 9.18 22.24 28.70
CA PRO A 264 7.97 23.04 28.92
C PRO A 264 7.75 24.13 27.86
N ILE A 265 6.48 24.44 27.58
CA ILE A 265 6.09 25.52 26.67
C ILE A 265 6.07 26.86 27.40
N THR A 266 6.83 27.85 26.93
CA THR A 266 6.75 29.25 27.39
C THR A 266 6.36 30.18 26.24
N ALA A 267 5.45 31.12 26.51
CA ALA A 267 4.88 32.02 25.50
C ALA A 267 5.36 33.47 25.68
N SER A 268 5.34 34.25 24.60
CA SER A 268 5.53 35.72 24.60
C SER A 268 4.89 36.36 23.35
N PRO A 269 4.57 37.67 23.35
CA PRO A 269 3.32 38.14 22.73
C PRO A 269 3.44 39.15 21.56
N ALA A 270 2.26 39.56 21.05
CA ALA A 270 1.98 40.50 19.94
C ALA A 270 2.41 41.98 20.20
N ASN A 271 2.25 42.98 19.32
CA ASN A 271 1.43 43.25 18.10
C ASN A 271 2.14 44.40 17.27
N PRO A 272 1.56 45.22 16.33
CA PRO A 272 0.22 45.27 15.68
C PRO A 272 0.18 45.43 14.11
N PRO A 273 -1.00 45.32 13.46
CA PRO A 273 -1.30 45.72 12.06
C PRO A 273 -1.59 47.25 11.92
N PRO A 274 -1.89 47.88 10.74
CA PRO A 274 -2.39 47.38 9.43
C PRO A 274 -1.49 47.82 8.23
N SER A 275 -1.86 48.17 6.97
CA SER A 275 -3.10 48.53 6.23
C SER A 275 -2.80 48.61 4.69
N THR A 276 -3.69 48.51 3.68
CA THR A 276 -5.11 48.09 3.54
C THR A 276 -5.49 47.86 2.05
N ALA A 277 -6.38 46.89 1.79
CA ALA A 277 -7.40 46.82 0.69
C ALA A 277 -7.01 46.71 -0.81
N PRO A 278 -7.86 46.11 -1.69
CA PRO A 278 -8.91 45.12 -1.45
C PRO A 278 -8.81 43.85 -2.34
N ILE A 279 -9.04 42.66 -1.78
CA ILE A 279 -9.37 41.45 -2.55
C ILE A 279 -10.68 40.86 -2.02
N ALA A 280 -11.73 40.95 -2.82
CA ALA A 280 -13.09 40.56 -2.43
C ALA A 280 -13.42 39.12 -2.84
N ARG A 281 -12.98 38.15 -2.03
CA ARG A 281 -13.63 36.84 -1.82
C ARG A 281 -13.14 36.31 -0.47
N ALA A 282 -14.06 36.10 0.47
CA ALA A 282 -13.71 35.74 1.83
C ALA A 282 -12.96 34.40 1.87
N GLN A 283 -11.82 34.37 2.55
CA GLN A 283 -11.12 33.12 2.85
C GLN A 283 -11.93 32.36 3.91
N SER A 284 -12.61 31.30 3.49
CA SER A 284 -12.79 30.16 4.38
C SER A 284 -11.49 29.34 4.36
N ASP A 285 -10.96 29.00 5.53
CA ASP A 285 -9.80 28.08 5.68
C ASP A 285 -10.13 26.62 5.28
N PHE A 286 -11.30 26.41 4.67
CA PHE A 286 -11.91 25.16 4.29
C PHE A 286 -12.49 25.29 2.87
N LEU A 287 -12.27 24.28 2.03
CA LEU A 287 -12.92 24.10 0.73
C LEU A 287 -14.43 23.89 0.88
N PHE A 288 -14.84 23.12 1.90
CA PHE A 288 -16.25 22.86 2.20
C PHE A 288 -16.55 23.06 3.69
N PRO A 289 -16.71 24.30 4.20
CA PRO A 289 -16.80 24.58 5.63
C PRO A 289 -17.72 23.66 6.44
N ASN A 290 -18.85 23.23 5.87
CA ASN A 290 -19.87 22.43 6.55
C ASN A 290 -19.84 20.92 6.17
N SER A 291 -18.74 20.38 5.61
CA SER A 291 -18.64 18.97 5.20
C SER A 291 -18.61 17.95 6.34
N ASP A 292 -18.61 18.43 7.59
CA ASP A 292 -18.75 17.68 8.84
C ASP A 292 -20.22 17.39 9.21
N SER A 293 -21.15 18.15 8.63
CA SER A 293 -22.54 18.32 9.11
C SER A 293 -23.59 18.40 8.00
N ARG A 294 -23.21 18.79 6.78
CA ARG A 294 -24.01 18.75 5.55
C ARG A 294 -23.45 17.71 4.58
N LEU A 295 -24.35 16.95 3.94
CA LEU A 295 -24.02 16.16 2.76
C LEU A 295 -23.70 17.06 1.56
N LEU A 296 -22.59 16.78 0.88
CA LEU A 296 -22.22 17.38 -0.39
C LEU A 296 -23.07 16.75 -1.51
N ALA A 297 -23.41 17.57 -2.50
CA ALA A 297 -24.08 17.15 -3.73
C ALA A 297 -23.09 17.15 -4.90
N ASP A 298 -23.41 16.44 -5.97
CA ASP A 298 -22.60 16.41 -7.20
C ASP A 298 -22.24 17.82 -7.71
N GLY A 299 -23.19 18.77 -7.61
CA GLY A 299 -22.98 20.18 -7.99
C GLY A 299 -21.99 20.97 -7.14
N ASP A 300 -21.67 20.51 -5.91
CA ASP A 300 -20.59 21.08 -5.10
C ASP A 300 -19.20 20.63 -5.62
N LEU A 301 -19.13 19.50 -6.34
CA LEU A 301 -17.88 18.85 -6.76
C LEU A 301 -17.56 19.00 -8.26
N MET A 302 -18.56 19.13 -9.13
CA MET A 302 -18.39 19.11 -10.60
C MET A 302 -17.44 20.17 -11.18
N THR A 303 -17.15 21.25 -10.45
CA THR A 303 -16.24 22.33 -10.89
C THR A 303 -14.81 22.19 -10.38
N LEU A 304 -14.52 21.21 -9.51
CA LEU A 304 -13.20 21.02 -8.92
C LEU A 304 -12.30 20.14 -9.79
N SER A 305 -11.01 20.51 -9.84
CA SER A 305 -9.96 19.66 -10.42
C SER A 305 -9.69 18.42 -9.55
N LYS A 306 -9.01 17.41 -10.11
CA LYS A 306 -8.62 16.20 -9.34
C LYS A 306 -7.76 16.51 -8.12
N ASP A 307 -6.91 17.54 -8.17
CA ASP A 307 -6.16 17.97 -6.99
C ASP A 307 -7.05 18.68 -5.97
N GLU A 308 -8.01 19.51 -6.38
CA GLU A 308 -8.97 20.12 -5.45
C GLU A 308 -9.89 19.10 -4.78
N LEU A 309 -10.27 18.03 -5.50
CA LEU A 309 -10.98 16.88 -4.95
C LEU A 309 -10.10 16.11 -3.94
N ARG A 310 -8.84 15.82 -4.32
CA ARG A 310 -7.82 15.23 -3.42
C ARG A 310 -7.61 16.05 -2.17
N LEU A 311 -7.67 17.37 -2.27
CA LEU A 311 -7.59 18.29 -1.14
C LEU A 311 -8.87 18.29 -0.30
N ALA A 312 -10.06 18.34 -0.91
CA ALA A 312 -11.35 18.34 -0.22
C ALA A 312 -11.59 17.05 0.59
N ARG A 313 -11.25 15.88 0.03
CA ARG A 313 -11.31 14.60 0.77
C ARG A 313 -10.38 14.63 1.97
N ASN A 314 -9.12 15.03 1.77
CA ASN A 314 -8.14 15.06 2.85
C ASN A 314 -8.44 16.16 3.89
N GLU A 315 -9.17 17.22 3.55
CA GLU A 315 -9.63 18.21 4.52
C GLU A 315 -10.61 17.64 5.56
N ILE A 316 -11.55 16.76 5.14
CA ILE A 316 -12.47 16.08 6.07
C ILE A 316 -11.66 15.26 7.09
N PHE A 317 -10.68 14.49 6.60
CA PHE A 317 -9.75 13.75 7.45
C PHE A 317 -8.88 14.67 8.33
N ALA A 318 -8.44 15.82 7.83
CA ALA A 318 -7.60 16.78 8.54
C ALA A 318 -8.31 17.37 9.77
N ARG A 319 -9.62 17.68 9.66
CA ARG A 319 -10.45 18.18 10.78
C ARG A 319 -10.47 17.25 11.98
N ARG A 320 -10.43 15.94 11.72
CA ARG A 320 -10.39 14.88 12.75
C ARG A 320 -8.96 14.54 13.19
N GLY A 321 -7.96 15.28 12.72
CA GLY A 321 -6.55 15.14 13.12
C GLY A 321 -5.80 14.03 12.39
N ARG A 322 -6.11 13.73 11.12
CA ARG A 322 -5.35 12.75 10.33
C ARG A 322 -3.90 13.20 10.10
N TYR A 323 -2.92 12.36 10.41
CA TYR A 323 -1.54 12.51 9.93
C TYR A 323 -1.46 12.25 8.42
N PHE A 324 -0.73 13.08 7.66
CA PHE A 324 -0.51 12.87 6.22
C PHE A 324 0.94 12.49 5.91
N ASN A 325 1.11 11.45 5.09
CA ASN A 325 2.40 11.01 4.57
C ASN A 325 2.85 11.76 3.30
N SER A 326 1.98 12.57 2.68
CA SER A 326 2.35 13.37 1.50
C SER A 326 2.85 14.76 1.94
N PRO A 327 4.07 15.17 1.54
CA PRO A 327 4.64 16.45 1.98
C PRO A 327 3.80 17.67 1.57
N ASP A 328 3.09 17.60 0.44
CA ASP A 328 2.20 18.64 -0.06
C ASP A 328 0.92 18.79 0.78
N LEU A 329 0.32 17.68 1.25
CA LEU A 329 -0.83 17.74 2.16
C LEU A 329 -0.41 18.25 3.55
N THR A 330 0.71 17.76 4.09
CA THR A 330 1.25 18.22 5.38
C THR A 330 1.65 19.70 5.34
N ALA A 331 2.39 20.14 4.32
CA ALA A 331 2.78 21.54 4.16
C ALA A 331 1.62 22.48 3.80
N ARG A 332 0.46 21.94 3.38
CA ARG A 332 -0.79 22.69 3.25
C ARG A 332 -1.51 22.80 4.59
N PHE A 333 -1.88 21.68 5.22
CA PHE A 333 -2.77 21.70 6.38
C PHE A 333 -2.09 22.24 7.64
N SER A 334 -0.78 22.05 7.83
CA SER A 334 -0.01 22.63 8.95
C SER A 334 0.08 24.18 8.94
N LYS A 335 -0.55 24.86 7.97
CA LYS A 335 -0.72 26.32 7.97
C LYS A 335 -1.99 26.78 8.69
N PHE A 336 -2.94 25.88 8.94
CA PHE A 336 -4.22 26.23 9.57
C PHE A 336 -4.21 25.91 11.06
N ALA A 337 -4.59 26.89 11.88
CA ALA A 337 -4.64 26.73 13.35
C ALA A 337 -5.67 25.68 13.82
N TRP A 338 -6.64 25.29 12.97
CA TRP A 338 -7.60 24.23 13.27
C TRP A 338 -7.04 22.81 13.05
N TYR A 339 -5.96 22.64 12.29
CA TYR A 339 -5.38 21.32 12.00
C TYR A 339 -4.42 20.89 13.11
N ALA A 340 -4.90 19.98 13.95
CA ALA A 340 -4.12 19.37 15.03
C ALA A 340 -3.98 17.86 14.78
N PRO A 341 -2.89 17.38 14.16
CA PRO A 341 -2.70 15.97 13.84
C PRO A 341 -2.50 15.08 15.09
N ARG A 342 -3.26 13.99 15.18
CA ARG A 342 -3.45 13.15 16.39
C ARG A 342 -3.63 11.65 16.11
N THR A 343 -3.97 11.24 14.89
CA THR A 343 -4.26 9.83 14.54
C THR A 343 -4.00 9.56 13.05
N TRP A 344 -3.67 8.32 12.68
CA TRP A 344 -3.53 7.92 11.27
C TRP A 344 -4.87 7.57 10.61
N ASP A 345 -5.83 7.13 11.42
CA ASP A 345 -7.16 6.69 11.01
C ASP A 345 -8.23 7.30 11.96
N PRO A 346 -8.65 8.55 11.71
CA PRO A 346 -9.69 9.17 12.51
C PRO A 346 -11.06 8.57 12.20
N GLN A 347 -11.84 8.35 13.26
CA GLN A 347 -13.24 7.98 13.12
C GLN A 347 -14.04 9.16 12.54
N LEU A 348 -14.61 8.96 11.36
CA LEU A 348 -15.51 9.88 10.66
C LEU A 348 -16.96 9.59 11.04
N ASN A 349 -17.80 10.62 11.13
CA ASN A 349 -19.25 10.44 11.27
C ASN A 349 -19.91 10.03 9.92
N ASP A 350 -21.18 9.60 9.95
CA ASP A 350 -21.89 9.10 8.76
C ASP A 350 -21.93 10.11 7.59
N VAL A 351 -22.01 11.40 7.88
CA VAL A 351 -22.02 12.50 6.88
C VAL A 351 -20.63 12.68 6.28
N GLU A 352 -19.58 12.66 7.11
CA GLU A 352 -18.18 12.73 6.70
C GLU A 352 -17.78 11.51 5.86
N GLN A 353 -18.21 10.31 6.24
CA GLN A 353 -18.01 9.07 5.47
C GLN A 353 -18.71 9.14 4.11
N ALA A 354 -19.97 9.57 4.07
CA ALA A 354 -20.71 9.74 2.82
C ALA A 354 -20.08 10.81 1.91
N ASN A 355 -19.59 11.91 2.48
CA ASN A 355 -18.89 12.98 1.75
C ASN A 355 -17.55 12.51 1.19
N VAL A 356 -16.73 11.80 1.98
CA VAL A 356 -15.49 11.18 1.53
C VAL A 356 -15.77 10.19 0.39
N ALA A 357 -16.75 9.29 0.56
CA ALA A 357 -17.13 8.32 -0.47
C ALA A 357 -17.70 8.95 -1.76
N LEU A 358 -18.23 10.18 -1.70
CA LEU A 358 -18.62 10.94 -2.88
C LEU A 358 -17.38 11.54 -3.58
N ILE A 359 -16.49 12.18 -2.82
CA ILE A 359 -15.28 12.82 -3.37
C ILE A 359 -14.31 11.78 -3.95
N ASP A 360 -14.13 10.63 -3.29
CA ASP A 360 -13.29 9.52 -3.76
C ASP A 360 -13.70 8.99 -5.13
N ARG A 361 -15.01 9.00 -5.43
CA ARG A 361 -15.52 8.63 -6.77
C ARG A 361 -15.03 9.64 -7.81
N TYR A 362 -15.29 10.93 -7.56
CA TYR A 362 -14.89 12.07 -8.41
C TYR A 362 -13.36 12.12 -8.64
N GLU A 363 -12.55 11.87 -7.60
CA GLU A 363 -11.09 11.78 -7.72
C GLU A 363 -10.65 10.56 -8.54
N SER A 364 -11.26 9.39 -8.29
CA SER A 364 -10.98 8.13 -9.01
C SER A 364 -11.42 8.13 -10.47
N GLY A 365 -12.33 9.04 -10.87
CA GLY A 365 -12.76 9.20 -12.27
C GLY A 365 -14.14 8.61 -12.60
N GLY A 366 -14.94 8.23 -11.61
CA GLY A 366 -16.40 8.18 -11.73
C GLY A 366 -17.02 9.42 -11.08
N PRO A 367 -18.34 9.63 -11.17
CA PRO A 367 -18.98 9.86 -12.47
C PRO A 367 -18.32 11.05 -13.22
N ALA A 368 -18.39 11.07 -14.54
CA ALA A 368 -18.09 12.32 -15.27
C ALA A 368 -19.19 13.39 -14.98
N PRO A 369 -18.93 14.69 -15.18
CA PRO A 369 -19.80 15.77 -14.71
C PRO A 369 -21.25 15.57 -15.18
N GLY A 370 -22.14 15.39 -14.20
CA GLY A 370 -23.54 15.02 -14.38
C GLY A 370 -24.05 13.98 -13.38
N GLY A 371 -23.19 13.11 -12.84
CA GLY A 371 -23.62 12.00 -11.96
C GLY A 371 -23.81 10.66 -12.67
N PHE A 372 -23.26 10.53 -13.89
CA PHE A 372 -23.30 9.35 -14.75
C PHE A 372 -22.21 8.33 -14.45
N ILE A 373 -22.56 7.07 -14.15
CA ILE A 373 -21.60 5.96 -13.95
C ILE A 373 -20.75 5.73 -15.20
N PHE A 374 -21.37 5.81 -16.39
CA PHE A 374 -20.66 5.71 -17.68
C PHE A 374 -21.07 6.87 -18.58
N ALA A 375 -20.55 8.08 -18.34
CA ALA A 375 -20.98 9.30 -19.02
C ALA A 375 -20.99 9.25 -20.56
N ASP A 376 -20.23 8.34 -21.18
CA ASP A 376 -20.16 8.12 -22.63
C ASP A 376 -20.93 6.88 -23.14
N SER A 377 -21.74 6.20 -22.31
CA SER A 377 -22.52 5.01 -22.69
C SER A 377 -23.63 5.26 -23.73
N ASP A 378 -23.87 6.52 -24.09
CA ASP A 378 -24.73 6.95 -25.20
C ASP A 378 -24.03 6.83 -26.58
N ARG A 379 -22.69 6.77 -26.59
CA ARG A 379 -21.83 6.95 -27.77
C ARG A 379 -20.60 6.02 -27.83
N ARG A 380 -20.26 5.31 -26.76
CA ARG A 380 -19.23 4.26 -26.69
C ARG A 380 -19.84 2.93 -26.27
N LEU A 381 -19.40 1.83 -26.89
CA LEU A 381 -19.68 0.48 -26.42
C LEU A 381 -18.89 0.17 -25.15
N LEU A 382 -19.60 -0.25 -24.10
CA LEU A 382 -19.04 -0.78 -22.86
C LEU A 382 -18.52 -2.20 -23.10
N THR A 383 -17.55 -2.60 -22.28
CA THR A 383 -16.92 -3.92 -22.33
C THR A 383 -17.05 -4.64 -21.00
N VAL A 384 -16.79 -5.96 -20.98
CA VAL A 384 -16.70 -6.75 -19.74
C VAL A 384 -15.55 -6.26 -18.83
N ALA A 385 -14.62 -5.44 -19.35
CA ALA A 385 -13.59 -4.79 -18.53
C ALA A 385 -14.13 -3.52 -17.83
N ASP A 386 -14.93 -2.70 -18.50
CA ASP A 386 -15.60 -1.52 -17.91
C ASP A 386 -16.51 -1.90 -16.73
N LEU A 387 -17.11 -3.09 -16.77
CA LEU A 387 -18.04 -3.59 -15.74
C LEU A 387 -17.36 -4.30 -14.54
N ARG A 388 -16.02 -4.31 -14.46
CA ARG A 388 -15.29 -4.88 -13.32
C ARG A 388 -15.38 -3.94 -12.11
N GLY A 389 -15.35 -4.51 -10.90
CA GLY A 389 -15.45 -3.75 -9.65
C GLY A 389 -16.86 -3.32 -9.26
N LEU A 390 -17.72 -2.94 -10.23
CA LEU A 390 -19.11 -2.54 -9.95
C LEU A 390 -19.89 -3.63 -9.20
N SER A 391 -20.71 -3.22 -8.23
CA SER A 391 -21.70 -4.05 -7.54
C SER A 391 -22.95 -4.32 -8.40
N SER A 392 -23.79 -5.28 -8.00
CA SER A 392 -25.05 -5.58 -8.69
C SER A 392 -26.02 -4.40 -8.69
N ASP A 393 -26.01 -3.57 -7.64
CA ASP A 393 -26.77 -2.32 -7.60
C ASP A 393 -26.20 -1.24 -8.53
N GLU A 394 -24.87 -1.10 -8.64
CA GLU A 394 -24.28 -0.15 -9.59
C GLU A 394 -24.50 -0.57 -11.04
N LEU A 395 -24.50 -1.88 -11.34
CA LEU A 395 -24.92 -2.40 -12.65
C LEU A 395 -26.40 -2.10 -12.92
N ARG A 396 -27.27 -2.30 -11.93
CA ARG A 396 -28.71 -1.94 -11.99
C ARG A 396 -28.90 -0.44 -12.23
N ILE A 397 -28.12 0.41 -11.56
CA ILE A 397 -28.16 1.86 -11.72
C ILE A 397 -27.67 2.27 -13.12
N ALA A 398 -26.48 1.81 -13.54
CA ALA A 398 -25.89 2.16 -14.84
C ALA A 398 -26.80 1.76 -16.01
N ARG A 399 -27.49 0.61 -15.91
CA ARG A 399 -28.50 0.19 -16.87
C ARG A 399 -29.69 1.16 -16.91
N ASN A 400 -30.23 1.53 -15.76
CA ASN A 400 -31.38 2.44 -15.67
C ASN A 400 -31.00 3.89 -16.04
N GLU A 401 -29.76 4.30 -15.85
CA GLU A 401 -29.23 5.60 -16.25
C GLU A 401 -29.31 5.83 -17.77
N ILE A 402 -28.99 4.82 -18.59
CA ILE A 402 -29.15 4.88 -20.05
C ILE A 402 -30.60 5.19 -20.43
N PHE A 403 -31.57 4.56 -19.75
CA PHE A 403 -32.99 4.87 -19.92
C PHE A 403 -33.38 6.24 -19.36
N ALA A 404 -32.77 6.68 -18.24
CA ALA A 404 -33.04 7.97 -17.61
C ALA A 404 -32.65 9.15 -18.53
N ARG A 405 -31.51 9.04 -19.24
CA ARG A 405 -31.06 10.03 -20.26
C ARG A 405 -32.07 10.25 -21.38
N ARG A 406 -32.90 9.23 -21.67
CA ARG A 406 -33.95 9.26 -22.68
C ARG A 406 -35.34 9.57 -22.08
N GLY A 407 -35.40 10.02 -20.83
CA GLY A 407 -36.63 10.48 -20.17
C GLY A 407 -37.53 9.40 -19.58
N ARG A 408 -36.98 8.23 -19.21
CA ARG A 408 -37.77 7.13 -18.62
C ARG A 408 -38.38 7.49 -17.26
N TYR A 409 -39.69 7.26 -17.10
CA TYR A 409 -40.35 7.18 -15.78
C TYR A 409 -39.93 5.93 -15.00
N PHE A 410 -39.73 6.04 -13.68
CA PHE A 410 -39.43 4.92 -12.79
C PHE A 410 -40.51 4.74 -11.71
N GLU A 411 -41.02 3.52 -11.56
CA GLU A 411 -41.92 3.12 -10.47
C GLU A 411 -41.16 2.86 -9.16
N ALA A 412 -39.94 2.31 -9.27
CA ALA A 412 -39.10 1.98 -8.13
C ALA A 412 -38.64 3.28 -7.42
N ALA A 413 -39.07 3.44 -6.16
CA ALA A 413 -38.91 4.67 -5.41
C ALA A 413 -37.44 5.07 -5.19
N ASP A 414 -36.54 4.08 -5.10
CA ASP A 414 -35.09 4.29 -4.98
C ASP A 414 -34.47 4.86 -6.27
N LEU A 415 -34.86 4.32 -7.44
CA LEU A 415 -34.42 4.83 -8.75
C LEU A 415 -35.02 6.20 -9.04
N LYS A 416 -36.29 6.42 -8.67
CA LYS A 416 -36.95 7.71 -8.79
C LYS A 416 -36.23 8.77 -7.93
N ALA A 417 -36.10 8.55 -6.63
CA ALA A 417 -35.38 9.44 -5.71
C ALA A 417 -33.87 9.51 -6.02
N ARG A 418 -33.30 8.56 -6.76
CA ARG A 418 -31.97 8.70 -7.35
C ARG A 418 -31.97 9.72 -8.48
N PHE A 419 -32.70 9.48 -9.57
CA PHE A 419 -32.55 10.29 -10.78
C PHE A 419 -33.18 11.70 -10.67
N GLU A 420 -34.21 11.89 -9.85
CA GLU A 420 -34.83 13.22 -9.61
C GLU A 420 -33.89 14.25 -8.96
N ARG A 421 -32.72 13.85 -8.44
CA ARG A 421 -31.69 14.79 -7.94
C ARG A 421 -30.85 15.44 -9.04
N PHE A 422 -30.90 14.94 -10.27
CA PHE A 422 -30.00 15.34 -11.35
C PHE A 422 -30.68 16.30 -12.33
N PRO A 423 -30.14 17.53 -12.57
CA PRO A 423 -30.77 18.51 -13.46
C PRO A 423 -30.94 18.09 -14.93
N TRP A 424 -30.28 17.03 -15.38
CA TRP A 424 -30.44 16.48 -16.74
C TRP A 424 -31.59 15.47 -16.88
N TYR A 425 -32.13 14.95 -15.77
CA TYR A 425 -33.19 13.95 -15.80
C TYR A 425 -34.56 14.61 -15.97
N SER A 426 -35.11 14.52 -17.19
CA SER A 426 -36.43 15.05 -17.54
C SER A 426 -37.41 13.92 -17.89
N PRO A 427 -38.16 13.38 -16.91
CA PRO A 427 -39.06 12.25 -17.12
C PRO A 427 -40.25 12.61 -18.01
N SER A 428 -40.40 11.89 -19.12
CA SER A 428 -41.29 12.22 -20.23
C SER A 428 -41.90 11.02 -20.97
N THR A 429 -41.42 9.79 -20.75
CA THR A 429 -41.96 8.58 -21.39
C THR A 429 -41.79 7.32 -20.55
N TRP A 430 -42.72 6.37 -20.65
CA TRP A 430 -42.58 5.03 -20.05
C TRP A 430 -41.66 4.10 -20.85
N ASN A 431 -41.57 4.32 -22.16
CA ASN A 431 -40.81 3.49 -23.09
C ASN A 431 -39.99 4.38 -24.04
N PRO A 432 -38.81 4.85 -23.62
CA PRO A 432 -37.93 5.63 -24.49
C PRO A 432 -37.37 4.76 -25.62
N LYS A 433 -37.11 5.38 -26.77
CA LYS A 433 -36.26 4.77 -27.81
C LYS A 433 -34.79 4.99 -27.45
N LEU A 434 -34.03 3.90 -27.47
CA LEU A 434 -32.57 3.90 -27.36
C LEU A 434 -31.93 3.97 -28.76
N ASN A 435 -30.64 4.24 -28.82
CA ASN A 435 -29.82 4.00 -30.02
C ASN A 435 -29.11 2.63 -29.94
N ALA A 436 -28.55 2.14 -31.05
CA ALA A 436 -27.94 0.80 -31.11
C ALA A 436 -26.75 0.57 -30.15
N ILE A 437 -26.02 1.63 -29.75
CA ILE A 437 -24.95 1.56 -28.75
C ILE A 437 -25.57 1.45 -27.35
N GLU A 438 -26.59 2.24 -27.06
CA GLU A 438 -27.35 2.19 -25.80
C GLU A 438 -28.03 0.83 -25.60
N GLU A 439 -28.63 0.25 -26.65
CA GLU A 439 -29.23 -1.09 -26.62
C GLU A 439 -28.20 -2.18 -26.32
N ALA A 440 -27.05 -2.16 -27.00
CA ALA A 440 -25.96 -3.10 -26.76
C ALA A 440 -25.38 -2.96 -25.33
N ASN A 441 -25.24 -1.73 -24.84
CA ASN A 441 -24.78 -1.44 -23.48
C ASN A 441 -25.77 -1.93 -22.41
N VAL A 442 -27.07 -1.71 -22.60
CA VAL A 442 -28.12 -2.25 -21.72
C VAL A 442 -28.10 -3.78 -21.72
N ALA A 443 -27.96 -4.42 -22.88
CA ALA A 443 -27.89 -5.88 -22.97
C ALA A 443 -26.67 -6.47 -22.25
N LEU A 444 -25.50 -5.80 -22.33
CA LEU A 444 -24.30 -6.18 -21.59
C LEU A 444 -24.49 -6.04 -20.08
N LEU A 445 -25.07 -4.92 -19.63
CA LEU A 445 -25.35 -4.65 -18.22
C LEU A 445 -26.38 -5.65 -17.65
N ASP A 446 -27.43 -5.99 -18.39
CA ASP A 446 -28.37 -7.06 -18.04
C ASP A 446 -27.71 -8.44 -17.97
N GLN A 447 -26.76 -8.75 -18.86
CA GLN A 447 -26.03 -10.02 -18.81
C GLN A 447 -25.06 -10.07 -17.61
N ALA A 448 -24.44 -8.96 -17.25
CA ALA A 448 -23.57 -8.86 -16.07
C ALA A 448 -24.37 -8.98 -14.77
N GLY A 449 -25.50 -8.27 -14.66
CA GLY A 449 -26.37 -8.27 -13.48
C GLY A 449 -27.12 -9.58 -13.22
N LYS A 450 -27.21 -10.48 -14.21
CA LYS A 450 -27.80 -11.84 -14.07
C LYS A 450 -26.77 -12.95 -13.80
N ARG A 451 -25.48 -12.60 -13.71
CA ARG A 451 -24.36 -13.53 -13.45
C ARG A 451 -23.76 -13.34 -12.05
N ARG A 452 -24.46 -12.61 -11.19
CA ARG A 452 -24.13 -12.29 -9.80
C ARG A 452 -25.40 -12.36 -8.96
#